data_AF-A0A1G9LHG1-F1
#
_entry.id   AF-A0A1G9LHG1-F1
#
_cell.length_a   1.000
_cell.length_b   1.000
_cell.length_c   1.000
_cell.angle_alpha   90.00
_cell.angle_beta   90.00
_cell.angle_gamma   90.00
#
_symmetry.space_group_name_H-M   'P 1'
#
loop_
_entity.id
_entity.type
_entity.pdbx_description
1 polymer ?
#
loop_
_entity_poly.entity_id
_entity_poly.type
_entity_poly.pdbx_seq_one_letter_code
_entity_poly.pdbx_strand_id
1 'polypeptide(L)'
;MTERGLGRSSEIAQARAARAALRSSIEGSSGPQTAAGVVHIELTDGVPVLSSSDALGAVLAASARLAVLGSWERFKICPADDCLRAFFDRSRNRSRTWCSMQVCGNREKARTFRKRTRAQNSTLAAV
;
A
#
# COMPACT_ATOMS: atom_id res chain seq x y z
N MET A 1 12.91 -2.80 18.09
CA MET A 1 12.04 -3.05 16.90
C MET A 1 10.73 -3.77 17.28
N THR A 2 10.28 -3.66 18.54
CA THR A 2 9.09 -4.36 19.08
C THR A 2 7.93 -3.43 19.45
N GLU A 3 8.14 -2.11 19.38
CA GLU A 3 7.21 -1.07 19.85
C GLU A 3 5.89 -0.95 19.05
N ARG A 4 5.75 -1.68 17.93
CA ARG A 4 4.54 -1.63 17.09
C ARG A 4 3.76 -2.95 17.06
N GLY A 5 4.05 -3.89 17.96
CA GLY A 5 3.37 -5.19 18.00
C GLY A 5 3.64 -6.08 16.79
N LEU A 6 4.84 -6.01 16.21
CA LEU A 6 5.29 -6.83 15.07
C LEU A 6 6.43 -7.78 15.47
N GLY A 7 6.52 -8.15 16.75
CA GLY A 7 7.65 -8.89 17.31
C GLY A 7 7.52 -10.41 17.16
N ARG A 8 6.29 -10.94 17.07
CA ARG A 8 6.01 -12.38 16.97
C ARG A 8 5.78 -12.81 15.53
N SER A 9 6.16 -14.05 15.20
CA SER A 9 5.97 -14.62 13.86
C SER A 9 4.50 -14.62 13.40
N SER A 10 3.56 -14.83 14.34
CA SER A 10 2.12 -14.76 14.08
C SER A 10 1.64 -13.35 13.74
N GLU A 11 2.16 -12.32 14.42
CA GLU A 11 1.84 -10.91 14.14
C GLU A 11 2.32 -10.51 12.74
N ILE A 12 3.52 -10.96 12.36
CA ILE A 12 4.05 -10.75 11.01
C ILE A 12 3.19 -11.45 9.96
N ALA A 13 2.73 -12.68 10.22
CA ALA A 13 1.86 -13.42 9.31
C ALA A 13 0.51 -12.69 9.13
N GLN A 14 -0.10 -12.22 10.20
CA GLN A 14 -1.35 -11.44 10.16
C GLN A 14 -1.17 -10.11 9.41
N ALA A 15 -0.07 -9.38 9.66
CA ALA A 15 0.24 -8.16 8.92
C ALA A 15 0.42 -8.40 7.42
N ARG A 16 1.03 -9.53 7.02
CA ARG A 16 1.17 -9.93 5.61
C ARG A 16 -0.18 -10.29 5.00
N ALA A 17 -1.03 -11.04 5.72
CA ALA A 17 -2.36 -11.39 5.27
C ALA A 17 -3.24 -10.14 5.07
N ALA A 18 -3.21 -9.21 6.04
CA ALA A 18 -3.92 -7.94 5.93
C ALA A 18 -3.47 -7.09 4.75
N ARG A 19 -2.15 -7.01 4.51
CA ARG A 19 -1.63 -6.34 3.32
C ARG A 19 -2.12 -7.00 2.03
N ALA A 20 -2.15 -8.33 1.96
CA ALA A 20 -2.64 -9.05 0.79
C ALA A 20 -4.13 -8.78 0.55
N ALA A 21 -4.96 -8.85 1.59
CA ALA A 21 -6.39 -8.54 1.51
C ALA A 21 -6.64 -7.10 1.05
N LEU A 22 -5.97 -6.11 1.66
CA LEU A 22 -6.06 -4.70 1.25
C LEU A 22 -5.64 -4.50 -0.21
N ARG A 23 -4.60 -5.20 -0.67
CA ARG A 23 -4.19 -5.16 -2.07
C ARG A 23 -5.27 -5.70 -2.99
N SER A 24 -5.81 -6.87 -2.69
CA SER A 24 -6.89 -7.45 -3.48
C SER A 24 -8.12 -6.54 -3.55
N SER A 25 -8.48 -5.86 -2.46
CA SER A 25 -9.59 -4.90 -2.43
C SER A 25 -9.33 -3.65 -3.28
N ILE A 26 -8.09 -3.17 -3.38
CA ILE A 26 -7.73 -2.00 -4.20
C ILE A 26 -7.63 -2.36 -5.69
N GLU A 27 -7.09 -3.54 -5.99
CA GLU A 27 -6.90 -4.03 -7.37
C GLU A 27 -8.18 -4.64 -7.97
N GLY A 28 -9.21 -4.89 -7.16
CA GLY A 28 -10.47 -5.51 -7.59
C GLY A 28 -10.34 -7.01 -7.88
N SER A 29 -9.31 -7.68 -7.35
CA SER A 29 -9.07 -9.11 -7.57
C SER A 29 -9.86 -9.99 -6.60
N SER A 30 -10.40 -11.11 -7.08
CA SER A 30 -11.08 -12.13 -6.27
C SER A 30 -10.07 -12.98 -5.47
N GLY A 31 -9.74 -12.59 -4.23
CA GLY A 31 -8.87 -13.36 -3.32
C GLY A 31 -9.49 -13.48 -1.91
N PRO A 32 -8.90 -14.23 -0.96
CA PRO A 32 -9.36 -14.25 0.43
C PRO A 32 -9.29 -12.83 1.03
N GLN A 33 -10.47 -12.29 1.41
CA GLN A 33 -10.64 -10.87 1.72
C GLN A 33 -10.67 -10.56 3.22
N THR A 34 -10.33 -11.52 4.07
CA THR A 34 -10.55 -11.38 5.51
C THR A 34 -9.25 -11.10 6.24
N ALA A 35 -9.16 -9.87 6.74
CA ALA A 35 -8.19 -9.46 7.73
C ALA A 35 -8.93 -8.84 8.91
N ALA A 36 -8.64 -9.32 10.11
CA ALA A 36 -9.26 -8.84 11.33
C ALA A 36 -8.18 -8.35 12.29
N GLY A 37 -8.52 -7.32 13.05
CA GLY A 37 -7.69 -6.76 14.10
C GLY A 37 -8.57 -5.97 15.06
N VAL A 38 -8.05 -5.72 16.25
CA VAL A 38 -8.76 -4.97 17.28
C VAL A 38 -8.51 -3.48 17.07
N VAL A 39 -9.60 -2.71 17.02
CA VAL A 39 -9.58 -1.25 16.99
C VAL A 39 -10.43 -0.77 18.15
N HIS A 40 -9.89 0.15 18.94
CA HIS A 40 -10.60 0.79 20.03
C HIS A 40 -11.14 2.14 19.57
N ILE A 41 -12.23 2.57 20.21
CA ILE A 41 -12.77 3.92 20.06
C ILE A 41 -12.62 4.58 21.41
N GLU A 42 -11.83 5.65 21.46
CA GLU A 42 -11.58 6.43 22.67
C GLU A 42 -12.14 7.84 22.49
N LEU A 43 -12.67 8.45 23.55
CA LEU A 43 -13.05 9.86 23.55
C LEU A 43 -11.86 10.69 24.02
N THR A 44 -11.23 11.41 23.10
CA THR A 44 -10.17 12.38 23.40
C THR A 44 -10.76 13.78 23.25
N ASP A 45 -10.79 14.57 24.33
CA ASP A 45 -11.39 15.92 24.35
C ASP A 45 -12.83 15.96 23.83
N GLY A 46 -13.61 14.90 24.14
CA GLY A 46 -14.99 14.75 23.67
C GLY A 46 -15.15 14.31 22.22
N VAL A 47 -14.05 14.06 21.50
CA VAL A 47 -14.05 13.60 20.11
C VAL A 47 -13.74 12.10 20.05
N PRO A 48 -14.55 11.28 19.35
CA PRO A 48 -14.24 9.86 19.16
C PRO A 48 -13.06 9.68 18.19
N VAL A 49 -12.02 9.00 18.66
CA VAL A 49 -10.80 8.71 17.91
C VAL A 49 -10.61 7.19 17.82
N LEU A 50 -10.27 6.70 16.63
CA LEU A 50 -9.85 5.31 16.46
C LEU A 50 -8.41 5.14 16.96
N SER A 51 -8.20 4.25 17.92
CA SER A 51 -6.90 3.89 18.47
C SER A 51 -6.65 2.38 18.32
N SER A 52 -5.38 1.98 18.42
CA SER A 52 -4.97 0.58 18.32
C SER A 52 -3.66 0.36 19.06
N SER A 53 -3.49 -0.79 19.69
CA SER A 53 -2.25 -1.18 20.38
C SER A 53 -1.16 -1.74 19.45
N ASP A 54 -1.49 -2.04 18.19
CA ASP A 54 -0.57 -2.65 17.24
C ASP A 54 -0.68 -2.05 15.82
N ALA A 55 0.31 -2.38 14.98
CA ALA A 55 0.38 -1.88 13.62
C ALA A 55 -0.77 -2.37 12.71
N LEU A 56 -1.30 -3.57 12.96
CA LEU A 56 -2.38 -4.14 12.15
C LEU A 56 -3.68 -3.37 12.41
N GLY A 57 -4.05 -3.20 13.68
CA GLY A 57 -5.18 -2.39 14.11
C GLY A 57 -5.06 -0.95 13.60
N ALA A 58 -3.87 -0.35 13.65
CA ALA A 58 -3.66 1.01 13.14
C ALA A 58 -3.96 1.14 11.64
N VAL A 59 -3.54 0.15 10.85
CA VAL A 59 -3.78 0.10 9.40
C VAL A 59 -5.26 -0.15 9.11
N LEU A 60 -5.91 -1.04 9.85
CA LEU A 60 -7.34 -1.34 9.69
C LEU A 60 -8.21 -0.14 10.09
N ALA A 61 -7.88 0.55 11.19
CA ALA A 61 -8.53 1.79 11.61
C ALA A 61 -8.43 2.89 10.55
N ALA A 62 -7.22 3.11 9.99
CA ALA A 62 -7.01 4.08 8.92
C ALA A 62 -7.81 3.69 7.66
N SER A 63 -7.81 2.41 7.29
CA SER A 63 -8.55 1.86 6.15
C SER A 63 -10.07 2.08 6.30
N ALA A 64 -10.63 1.73 7.47
CA ALA A 64 -12.03 1.92 7.78
C ALA A 64 -12.43 3.41 7.73
N ARG A 65 -11.59 4.30 8.29
CA ARG A 65 -11.81 5.75 8.23
C ARG A 65 -11.86 6.26 6.79
N LEU A 66 -10.97 5.79 5.92
CA LEU A 66 -10.97 6.17 4.50
C LEU A 66 -12.24 5.69 3.77
N ALA A 67 -12.72 4.49 4.09
CA ALA A 67 -13.96 3.96 3.54
C ALA A 67 -15.18 4.79 3.96
N VAL A 68 -15.32 5.09 5.25
CA VAL A 68 -16.41 5.90 5.80
C VAL A 68 -16.41 7.32 5.21
N LEU A 69 -15.23 7.92 5.00
CA LEU A 69 -15.10 9.26 4.42
C LEU A 69 -15.20 9.29 2.88
N GLY A 70 -15.62 8.19 2.24
CA GLY A 70 -15.73 8.12 0.76
C GLY A 70 -14.41 8.33 0.03
N SER A 71 -13.28 8.12 0.73
CA SER A 71 -11.93 8.39 0.24
C SER A 71 -11.13 7.12 -0.04
N TRP A 72 -11.78 5.96 0.00
CA TRP A 72 -11.18 4.65 -0.25
C TRP A 72 -10.45 4.59 -1.60
N GLU A 73 -11.07 5.09 -2.66
CA GLU A 73 -10.52 5.08 -4.03
C GLU A 73 -9.22 5.90 -4.19
N ARG A 74 -8.92 6.78 -3.25
CA ARG A 74 -7.65 7.53 -3.23
C ARG A 74 -6.53 6.73 -2.58
N PHE A 75 -6.84 5.66 -1.86
CA PHE A 75 -5.84 4.74 -1.32
C PHE A 75 -5.37 3.80 -2.42
N LYS A 76 -4.06 3.80 -2.66
CA LYS A 76 -3.43 3.05 -3.75
C LYS A 76 -2.20 2.31 -3.25
N ILE A 77 -1.83 1.24 -3.93
CA ILE A 77 -0.57 0.54 -3.71
C ILE A 77 0.38 0.86 -4.87
N CYS A 78 1.66 1.04 -4.54
CA CYS A 78 2.67 1.26 -5.56
C CYS A 78 2.73 0.05 -6.51
N PRO A 79 2.63 0.23 -7.84
CA PRO A 79 2.65 -0.89 -8.78
C PRO A 79 4.06 -1.39 -9.12
N ALA A 80 5.12 -0.86 -8.49
CA ALA A 80 6.48 -1.33 -8.72
C ALA A 80 6.68 -2.68 -8.02
N ASP A 81 7.21 -3.68 -8.75
CA ASP A 81 7.31 -5.08 -8.30
C ASP A 81 8.01 -5.24 -6.94
N ASP A 82 9.02 -4.41 -6.68
CA ASP A 82 9.84 -4.43 -5.46
C ASP A 82 9.37 -3.43 -4.39
N CYS A 83 8.26 -2.72 -4.63
CA CYS A 83 7.72 -1.72 -3.73
C CYS A 83 6.47 -2.22 -3.00
N LEU A 84 6.57 -2.32 -1.68
CA LEU A 84 5.48 -2.82 -0.82
C LEU A 84 4.69 -1.69 -0.14
N ARG A 85 4.74 -0.47 -0.70
CA ARG A 85 4.24 0.74 -0.05
C ARG A 85 2.85 1.13 -0.57
N ALA A 86 1.90 1.30 0.34
CA ALA A 86 0.64 1.97 0.06
C ALA A 86 0.78 3.49 0.21
N PHE A 87 -0.05 4.27 -0.48
CA PHE A 87 -0.05 5.72 -0.43
C PHE A 87 -1.45 6.29 -0.67
N PHE A 88 -1.67 7.50 -0.19
CA PHE A 88 -2.89 8.26 -0.44
C PHE A 88 -2.69 9.26 -1.59
N ASP A 89 -3.54 9.20 -2.59
CA ASP A 89 -3.50 10.06 -3.77
C ASP A 89 -4.12 11.43 -3.49
N ARG A 90 -3.24 12.37 -3.12
CA ARG A 90 -3.55 13.79 -2.92
C ARG A 90 -3.62 14.60 -4.22
N SER A 91 -3.40 14.00 -5.39
CA SER A 91 -3.50 14.74 -6.65
C SER A 91 -4.95 15.13 -6.93
N ARG A 92 -5.13 16.26 -7.61
CA ARG A 92 -6.45 16.80 -7.99
C ARG A 92 -7.26 15.77 -8.79
N ASN A 93 -6.64 15.15 -9.78
CA ASN A 93 -7.29 14.26 -10.75
C ASN A 93 -7.05 12.77 -10.47
N ARG A 94 -6.64 12.40 -9.25
CA ARG A 94 -6.32 11.01 -8.87
C ARG A 94 -5.31 10.35 -9.83
N SER A 95 -4.36 11.12 -10.34
CA SER A 95 -3.42 10.72 -11.37
C SER A 95 -2.11 10.15 -10.83
N ARG A 96 -1.93 10.12 -9.51
CA ARG A 96 -0.69 9.58 -8.93
C ARG A 96 -0.70 8.06 -9.04
N THR A 97 0.27 7.53 -9.78
CA THR A 97 0.50 6.09 -9.93
C THR A 97 1.50 5.53 -8.92
N TRP A 98 2.53 6.32 -8.56
CA TRP A 98 3.66 5.84 -7.76
C TRP A 98 3.63 6.39 -6.34
N CYS A 99 4.08 5.60 -5.37
CA CYS A 99 4.20 6.04 -3.96
C CYS A 99 5.17 7.22 -3.80
N SER A 100 6.12 7.39 -4.72
CA SER A 100 6.94 8.60 -4.86
C SER A 100 7.44 8.67 -6.30
N MET A 101 7.32 9.84 -6.93
CA MET A 101 7.89 10.06 -8.26
C MET A 101 9.42 9.98 -8.22
N GLN A 102 10.04 10.54 -7.19
CA GLN A 102 11.51 10.56 -7.04
C GLN A 102 12.09 9.16 -6.82
N VAL A 103 11.37 8.27 -6.13
CA VAL A 103 11.84 6.91 -5.82
C VAL A 103 11.34 5.91 -6.86
N CYS A 104 10.05 5.57 -6.84
CA CYS A 104 9.52 4.51 -7.69
C CYS A 104 9.26 4.98 -9.13
N GLY A 105 8.78 6.22 -9.31
CA GLY A 105 8.54 6.75 -10.65
C GLY A 105 9.81 6.83 -11.50
N ASN A 106 10.90 7.34 -10.95
CA ASN A 106 12.20 7.41 -11.62
C ASN A 106 12.83 6.03 -11.83
N ARG A 107 12.70 5.12 -10.83
CA ARG A 107 13.17 3.73 -10.95
C ARG A 107 12.52 3.03 -12.14
N GLU A 108 11.21 3.15 -12.31
CA GLU A 108 10.51 2.51 -13.43
C GLU A 108 10.80 3.15 -14.79
N LYS A 109 10.99 4.49 -14.83
CA LYS A 109 11.50 5.15 -16.05
C LYS A 109 12.87 4.60 -16.46
N ALA A 110 13.80 4.49 -15.51
CA ALA A 110 15.14 3.96 -15.77
C ALA A 110 15.11 2.48 -16.19
N ARG A 111 14.22 1.68 -15.61
CA ARG A 111 14.01 0.27 -15.99
C ARG A 111 13.47 0.17 -17.43
N THR A 112 12.48 0.99 -17.77
CA THR A 112 11.88 1.03 -19.11
C THR A 112 12.89 1.50 -20.16
N PHE A 113 13.69 2.54 -19.86
CA PHE A 113 14.76 3.00 -20.73
C PHE A 113 15.77 1.89 -21.03
N ARG A 114 16.29 1.22 -19.99
CA ARG A 114 17.25 0.11 -20.15
C ARG A 114 16.69 -1.05 -20.98
N LYS A 115 15.41 -1.41 -20.78
CA LYS A 115 14.74 -2.44 -21.61
C LYS A 115 14.72 -2.05 -23.09
N ARG A 116 14.39 -0.80 -23.40
CA ARG A 116 14.37 -0.28 -24.78
C ARG A 116 15.76 -0.24 -25.40
N THR A 117 16.77 0.28 -24.69
CA THR A 117 18.15 0.32 -25.19
C THR A 117 18.71 -1.08 -25.42
N ARG A 118 18.44 -2.04 -24.52
CA ARG A 118 18.87 -3.43 -24.72
C ARG A 118 18.21 -4.05 -25.96
N ALA A 119 16.91 -3.82 -26.15
CA ALA A 119 16.18 -4.31 -27.32
C ALA A 119 16.75 -3.73 -28.63
N GLN A 120 17.01 -2.42 -28.66
CA GLN A 120 17.63 -1.75 -29.80
C GLN A 120 19.04 -2.29 -30.08
N ASN A 121 19.88 -2.47 -29.05
CA ASN A 121 21.21 -3.03 -29.21
C ASN A 121 21.17 -4.49 -29.67
N SER A 122 20.19 -5.29 -29.22
CA SER A 122 20.02 -6.67 -29.71
C SER A 122 19.54 -6.74 -31.15
N THR A 123 18.70 -5.79 -31.60
CA THR A 123 18.31 -5.67 -33.01
C THR A 123 19.50 -5.26 -33.86
N LEU A 124 20.32 -4.32 -33.40
CA LEU A 124 21.52 -3.88 -34.13
C LEU A 124 22.60 -4.96 -34.23
N ALA A 125 22.70 -5.85 -33.24
CA ALA A 125 23.65 -6.96 -33.24
C ALA A 125 23.17 -8.19 -34.05
N ALA A 126 21.90 -8.22 -34.47
CA ALA A 126 21.30 -9.30 -35.25
C ALA A 126 21.17 -8.98 -36.75
N VAL A 127 21.65 -7.80 -37.16
CA VAL A 127 21.77 -7.33 -38.56
C VAL A 127 23.25 -7.35 -38.92
#